data_AF-A0A151QML2-F1
#
_entry.id   AF-A0A151QML2-F1
#
_cell.length_a   1.000
_cell.length_b   1.000
_cell.length_c   1.000
_cell.angle_alpha   90.00
_cell.angle_beta   90.00
_cell.angle_gamma   90.00
#
_symmetry.space_group_name_H-M   'P 1'
#
loop_
_entity.id
_entity.type
_entity.pdbx_description
1 polymer ?
#
loop_
_entity_poly.entity_id
_entity_poly.type
_entity_poly.pdbx_seq_one_letter_code
_entity_poly.pdbx_strand_id
1 'polypeptide(L)'
;WNLSNDGHFSLKSAYKVIGSFQNPTPQQVFKVLWRWKGPEFIRILLWRIAHNNLLTNDLKVKLGLSNLSSCSICVTGTENTLHILRDWSFAKSIWN
;
A
#
# COMPACT_ATOMS: atom_id res chain seq x y z
N TRP A 1 -29.08 15.95 -7.20
CA TRP A 1 -28.16 14.88 -6.78
C TRP A 1 -28.67 13.56 -7.35
N ASN A 2 -28.00 12.98 -8.36
CA ASN A 2 -28.49 11.80 -9.10
C ASN A 2 -28.52 10.50 -8.25
N LEU A 3 -27.94 10.55 -7.05
CA LEU A 3 -27.81 9.40 -6.15
C LEU A 3 -28.87 9.40 -5.04
N SER A 4 -29.86 10.31 -5.10
CA SER A 4 -31.03 10.31 -4.23
C SER A 4 -32.27 10.71 -5.00
N ASN A 5 -33.38 10.01 -4.77
CA ASN A 5 -34.62 10.15 -5.55
C ASN A 5 -35.34 11.49 -5.32
N ASP A 6 -35.00 12.18 -4.23
CA ASP A 6 -35.48 13.52 -3.86
C ASP A 6 -34.60 14.65 -4.43
N GLY A 7 -33.52 14.33 -5.14
CA GLY A 7 -32.63 15.30 -5.76
C GLY A 7 -31.74 16.10 -4.78
N HIS A 8 -31.95 15.96 -3.47
CA HIS A 8 -31.18 16.65 -2.44
C HIS A 8 -29.84 15.95 -2.16
N PHE A 9 -28.80 16.77 -1.97
CA PHE A 9 -27.52 16.27 -1.50
C PHE A 9 -27.58 16.06 0.01
N SER A 10 -27.10 14.90 0.47
CA SER A 10 -26.85 14.66 1.88
C SER A 10 -25.54 13.90 2.05
N LEU A 11 -24.83 14.17 3.15
CA LEU A 11 -23.65 13.40 3.52
C LEU A 11 -23.98 11.90 3.62
N LYS A 12 -25.17 11.55 4.12
CA LYS A 12 -25.64 10.17 4.25
C LYS A 12 -25.74 9.45 2.90
N SER A 13 -26.33 10.09 1.88
CA SER A 13 -26.45 9.49 0.54
C SER A 13 -25.08 9.41 -0.15
N ALA A 14 -24.19 10.39 0.06
CA ALA A 14 -22.82 10.34 -0.43
C ALA A 14 -22.00 9.19 0.20
N TYR A 15 -21.99 9.05 1.53
CA TYR A 15 -21.26 7.99 2.22
C TYR A 15 -21.79 6.59 1.89
N LYS A 16 -23.11 6.43 1.73
CA LYS A 16 -23.72 5.14 1.34
C LYS A 16 -23.16 4.66 0.00
N VAL A 17 -23.03 5.58 -0.95
CA VAL A 17 -22.53 5.29 -2.29
C VAL A 17 -21.03 4.96 -2.27
N ILE A 18 -20.23 5.75 -1.55
CA ILE A 18 -18.80 5.48 -1.36
C ILE A 18 -18.58 4.10 -0.71
N GLY A 19 -19.39 3.78 0.31
CA GLY A 19 -19.34 2.49 0.99
C GLY A 19 -19.73 1.31 0.10
N SER A 20 -20.64 1.50 -0.87
CA SER A 20 -21.01 0.44 -1.83
C SER A 20 -19.97 0.20 -2.93
N PHE A 21 -19.14 1.20 -3.27
CA PHE A 21 -18.03 1.02 -4.21
C PHE A 21 -16.80 0.39 -3.56
N GLN A 22 -16.70 0.49 -2.24
CA GLN A 22 -15.69 -0.20 -1.48
C GLN A 22 -16.22 -1.61 -1.17
N ASN A 23 -15.71 -2.61 -1.88
CA ASN A 23 -15.62 -3.96 -1.32
C ASN A 23 -14.28 -4.04 -0.59
N PRO A 24 -14.15 -3.60 0.69
CA PRO A 24 -12.96 -3.92 1.43
C PRO A 24 -13.08 -5.41 1.72
N THR A 25 -12.56 -6.26 0.84
CA THR A 25 -12.03 -7.53 1.33
C THR A 25 -11.07 -7.11 2.44
N PRO A 26 -11.34 -7.43 3.72
CA PRO A 26 -10.43 -7.06 4.78
C PRO A 26 -9.18 -7.85 4.48
N GLN A 27 -8.16 -7.20 3.91
CA GLN A 27 -6.94 -7.89 3.55
C GLN A 27 -6.45 -8.51 4.85
N GLN A 28 -6.42 -9.84 4.92
CA GLN A 28 -6.15 -10.59 6.15
C GLN A 28 -4.87 -10.09 6.82
N VAL A 29 -3.93 -9.59 6.00
CA VAL A 29 -2.71 -8.90 6.41
C VAL A 29 -2.97 -7.78 7.42
N PHE A 30 -3.93 -6.89 7.22
CA PHE A 30 -4.18 -5.76 8.14
C PHE A 30 -4.71 -6.24 9.50
N LYS A 31 -5.49 -7.33 9.53
CA LYS A 31 -5.92 -7.94 10.79
C LYS A 31 -4.74 -8.52 11.57
N VAL A 32 -3.79 -9.15 10.86
CA VAL A 32 -2.56 -9.68 11.46
C VAL A 32 -1.70 -8.52 11.99
N LEU A 33 -1.51 -7.46 11.19
CA LEU A 33 -0.75 -6.28 11.60
C LEU A 33 -1.34 -5.57 12.81
N TRP A 34 -2.66 -5.47 12.88
CA TRP A 34 -3.34 -4.85 14.02
C TRP A 34 -3.13 -5.63 15.33
N ARG A 35 -3.02 -6.96 15.25
CA ARG A 35 -2.81 -7.86 16.39
C ARG A 35 -1.34 -8.04 16.77
N TRP A 36 -0.43 -7.43 16.03
CA TRP A 36 1.00 -7.59 16.25
C TRP A 36 1.43 -6.95 17.58
N LYS A 37 2.18 -7.70 18.40
CA LYS A 37 2.51 -7.35 19.80
C LYS A 37 3.93 -6.79 20.01
N GLY A 38 4.71 -6.62 18.94
CA GLY A 38 6.08 -6.15 19.06
C GLY A 38 6.20 -4.62 19.22
N PRO A 39 7.42 -4.08 19.08
CA PRO A 39 7.70 -2.64 19.13
C PRO A 39 6.92 -1.79 18.11
N GLU A 40 6.19 -0.78 18.55
CA GLU A 40 5.30 0.04 17.70
C GLU A 40 5.89 0.51 16.37
N PHE A 41 7.18 0.87 16.35
CA PHE A 41 7.84 1.34 15.13
C PHE A 41 7.83 0.28 14.00
N ILE A 42 7.96 -1.01 14.33
CA ILE A 42 7.90 -2.09 13.33
C ILE A 42 6.45 -2.28 12.88
N ARG A 43 5.45 -2.08 13.77
CA ARG A 43 4.03 -2.11 13.37
C ARG A 43 3.76 -1.07 12.28
N ILE A 44 4.25 0.16 12.49
CA ILE A 44 4.12 1.26 11.54
C ILE A 44 4.85 0.94 10.24
N LEU A 45 6.06 0.37 10.32
CA LEU A 45 6.80 -0.07 9.14
C LEU A 45 6.01 -1.12 8.34
N LEU A 46 5.51 -2.16 9.00
CA LEU A 46 4.71 -3.22 8.38
C LEU A 46 3.41 -2.66 7.77
N TRP A 47 2.78 -1.68 8.43
CA TRP A 47 1.62 -0.98 7.90
C TRP A 47 1.93 -0.27 6.59
N ARG A 48 3.05 0.47 6.53
CA ARG A 48 3.53 1.11 5.30
C ARG A 48 3.82 0.10 4.19
N ILE A 49 4.43 -1.03 4.55
CA ILE A 49 4.73 -2.13 3.62
C ILE A 49 3.43 -2.71 3.03
N ALA A 50 2.45 -3.03 3.86
CA ALA A 50 1.17 -3.59 3.40
C ALA A 50 0.39 -2.65 2.47
N HIS A 51 0.53 -1.34 2.66
CA HIS A 51 -0.04 -0.33 1.77
C HIS A 51 0.80 -0.02 0.52
N ASN A 52 1.95 -0.68 0.30
CA ASN A 52 2.92 -0.34 -0.75
C ASN A 52 3.32 1.15 -0.72
N ASN A 53 3.44 1.72 0.47
CA ASN A 53 3.72 3.13 0.70
C ASN A 53 5.17 3.36 1.16
N LEU A 54 6.09 2.51 0.69
CA LEU A 54 7.52 2.81 0.77
C LEU A 54 7.90 3.63 -0.46
N LEU A 55 8.74 4.65 -0.25
CA LEU A 55 9.23 5.54 -1.31
C LEU A 55 10.27 4.85 -2.21
N THR A 56 9.85 3.75 -2.80
CA THR A 56 10.59 2.96 -3.78
C THR A 56 10.68 3.70 -5.11
N ASN A 57 11.67 3.39 -5.94
CA ASN A 57 11.79 4.08 -7.24
C ASN A 57 10.57 3.81 -8.15
N ASP A 58 9.91 2.66 -8.05
CA ASP A 58 8.61 2.42 -8.70
C ASP A 58 7.55 3.44 -8.26
N LEU A 59 7.43 3.68 -6.95
CA LEU A 59 6.49 4.67 -6.43
C LEU A 59 6.89 6.10 -6.84
N LYS A 60 8.17 6.43 -6.83
CA LYS A 60 8.66 7.74 -7.30
C LYS A 60 8.30 8.00 -8.76
N VAL A 61 8.42 6.99 -9.63
CA VAL A 61 8.01 7.09 -11.03
C VAL A 61 6.50 7.29 -11.16
N LYS A 62 5.70 6.54 -10.39
CA LYS A 62 4.24 6.70 -10.35
C LYS A 62 3.80 8.10 -9.87
N LEU A 63 4.59 8.71 -8.99
CA LEU A 63 4.36 10.06 -8.48
C LEU A 63 4.96 11.16 -9.38
N GLY A 64 5.64 10.81 -10.48
CA GLY A 64 6.33 11.78 -11.34
C GLY A 64 7.57 12.44 -10.71
N LEU A 65 8.11 11.86 -9.63
CA LEU A 65 9.29 12.36 -8.91
C LEU A 65 10.61 11.80 -9.48
N SER A 66 10.54 10.77 -10.33
CA SER A 66 11.69 10.15 -10.99
C SER A 66 11.28 9.64 -12.37
N ASN A 67 12.24 9.51 -13.27
CA ASN A 67 12.06 8.89 -14.59
C ASN A 67 12.57 7.44 -14.62
N LEU A 68 13.28 7.01 -13.58
CA LEU A 68 13.93 5.71 -13.51
C LEU A 68 13.33 4.91 -12.36
N SER A 69 12.76 3.74 -12.67
CA SER A 69 12.20 2.81 -11.68
C SER A 69 13.17 1.71 -11.28
N SER A 70 14.35 1.64 -11.91
CA SER A 70 15.35 0.61 -11.64
C SER A 70 15.91 0.71 -10.22
N CYS A 71 16.24 -0.43 -9.63
CA CYS A 71 16.95 -0.47 -8.36
C CYS A 71 18.41 -0.07 -8.56
N SER A 72 18.88 0.89 -7.76
CA SER A 72 20.28 1.37 -7.80
C SER A 72 21.27 0.34 -7.25
N ILE A 73 20.80 -0.65 -6.49
CA ILE A 73 21.66 -1.60 -5.79
C ILE A 73 21.91 -2.84 -6.63
N CYS A 74 20.85 -3.47 -7.13
CA CYS A 74 20.99 -4.69 -7.93
C CYS A 74 21.17 -4.40 -9.42
N VAL A 75 20.82 -3.19 -9.89
CA VAL A 75 20.85 -2.76 -11.30
C VAL A 75 19.93 -3.59 -12.22
N THR A 76 19.28 -4.63 -11.68
CA THR A 76 18.44 -5.57 -12.41
C THR A 76 17.02 -5.53 -11.87
N GLY A 77 16.14 -4.84 -12.60
CA GLY A 77 14.70 -4.81 -12.32
C GLY A 77 14.20 -3.56 -11.60
N THR A 78 12.88 -3.46 -11.50
CA THR A 78 12.17 -2.34 -10.88
C THR A 78 12.22 -2.43 -9.36
N GLU A 79 12.63 -1.34 -8.72
CA GLU A 79 12.64 -1.22 -7.27
C GLU A 79 11.22 -1.04 -6.75
N ASN A 80 10.62 -2.14 -6.28
CA ASN A 80 9.34 -2.15 -5.58
C ASN A 80 9.50 -2.74 -4.17
N THR A 81 8.43 -2.68 -3.37
CA THR A 81 8.44 -3.11 -1.96
C THR A 81 8.92 -4.57 -1.78
N LEU A 82 8.43 -5.49 -2.62
CA LEU A 82 8.80 -6.91 -2.55
C LEU A 82 10.23 -7.15 -3.03
N HIS A 83 10.67 -6.42 -4.04
CA HIS A 83 12.03 -6.50 -4.54
C HIS A 83 13.04 -6.20 -3.43
N ILE A 84 12.90 -5.06 -2.76
CA ILE A 84 13.84 -4.65 -1.69
C ILE A 84 13.76 -5.60 -0.49
N LEU A 85 12.56 -6.04 -0.11
CA LEU A 85 12.36 -6.75 1.17
C LEU A 85 12.47 -8.28 1.06
N ARG A 86 12.33 -8.87 -0.14
CA ARG A 86 12.26 -10.33 -0.32
C ARG A 86 13.06 -10.84 -1.51
N ASP A 87 12.92 -10.23 -2.67
CA ASP A 87 13.40 -10.86 -3.92
C ASP A 87 14.88 -10.56 -4.22
N TRP A 88 15.39 -9.44 -3.71
CA TRP A 88 16.79 -9.04 -3.86
C TRP A 88 17.74 -10.02 -3.12
N SER A 89 18.91 -10.27 -3.69
CA SER A 89 19.86 -11.30 -3.23
C SER A 89 20.26 -11.16 -1.76
N PHE A 90 20.52 -9.93 -1.31
CA PHE A 90 20.83 -9.67 0.09
C PHE A 90 19.63 -9.91 1.01
N ALA A 91 18.43 -9.48 0.62
CA ALA A 91 17.23 -9.77 1.39
C ALA A 91 17.01 -11.29 1.50
N LYS A 92 17.17 -12.04 0.40
CA LYS A 92 17.13 -13.50 0.41
C LYS A 92 18.13 -14.12 1.40
N SER A 93 19.34 -13.58 1.50
CA SER A 93 20.34 -14.09 2.45
C SER A 93 19.97 -13.86 3.92
N ILE A 94 19.11 -12.90 4.23
CA ILE A 94 18.63 -12.66 5.61
C ILE A 94 17.49 -13.63 5.96
N TRP A 95 16.69 -14.03 4.96
CA TRP A 95 15.54 -14.92 5.16
C TRP A 95 15.88 -16.41 5.14
N ASN A 96 17.05 -16.78 4.59
CA ASN A 96 17.60 -18.15 4.64
C ASN A 96 18.21 -18.44 6.00
#